data_AF-A0A1I5FY09-F1
#
_entry.id   AF-A0A1I5FY09-F1
#
_cell.length_a   1.000
_cell.length_b   1.000
_cell.length_c   1.000
_cell.angle_alpha   90.00
_cell.angle_beta   90.00
_cell.angle_gamma   90.00
#
_symmetry.space_group_name_H-M   'P 1'
#
loop_
_entity.id
_entity.type
_entity.pdbx_description
1 polymer ?
#
loop_
_entity_poly.entity_id
_entity_poly.type
_entity_poly.pdbx_seq_one_letter_code
_entity_poly.pdbx_strand_id
1 'polypeptide(L)'
;MRYLFLFALLLVLGCNPIPKKDKHPEVPQLTDLLKDDSKFRKVTDMAGLSKLIFLNNDRILLKPDNSNSPVKIIDVDKNIVFEKVYDWKLPFYIDKEGDLYLNGKKFFYPDYKIQEDFKTVVIADSLSKKSEELKDLNDSLKMLALEKYELEILKPYGIKPCPYTIVNTERCNVFKIINQTLVVRQIELFKSELDVPKSTIPKFDDDVLIGWRNGKLPSPDYLAYYELKKQRFKCDDMVNPTTVTLNGKSYLFAPSLGLYQILF
;
A
#
# COMPACT_ATOMS: atom_id res chain seq x y z
N MET A 1 16.71 -24.48 -45.69
CA MET A 1 15.50 -23.62 -45.63
C MET A 1 14.18 -24.37 -45.36
N ARG A 2 14.13 -25.71 -45.32
CA ARG A 2 12.87 -26.48 -45.21
C ARG A 2 12.24 -26.53 -43.81
N TYR A 3 12.97 -26.16 -42.76
CA TYR A 3 12.51 -26.22 -41.36
C TYR A 3 12.18 -24.85 -40.74
N LEU A 4 12.51 -23.75 -41.43
CA LEU A 4 12.25 -22.39 -40.94
C LEU A 4 10.75 -22.08 -40.91
N PHE A 5 10.01 -22.59 -41.90
CA PHE A 5 8.55 -22.47 -41.97
C PHE A 5 7.84 -23.28 -40.85
N LEU A 6 8.38 -24.44 -40.45
CA LEU A 6 7.79 -25.25 -39.38
C LEU A 6 7.96 -24.57 -38.01
N PHE A 7 9.12 -23.93 -37.79
CA PHE A 7 9.39 -23.20 -36.55
C PHE A 7 8.56 -21.92 -36.43
N ALA A 8 8.36 -21.22 -37.56
CA ALA A 8 7.45 -20.07 -37.62
C ALA A 8 5.98 -20.49 -37.36
N LEU A 9 5.54 -21.64 -37.87
CA LEU A 9 4.19 -22.16 -37.61
C LEU A 9 3.98 -22.54 -36.14
N LEU A 10 4.99 -23.12 -35.48
CA LEU A 10 4.97 -23.47 -34.05
C LEU A 10 4.92 -22.23 -33.14
N LEU A 11 5.59 -21.14 -33.52
CA LEU A 11 5.53 -19.85 -32.81
C LEU A 11 4.15 -19.18 -32.92
N VAL A 12 3.48 -19.31 -34.07
CA VAL A 12 2.12 -18.76 -34.27
C VAL A 12 1.04 -19.62 -33.58
N LEU A 13 1.26 -20.93 -33.44
CA LEU A 13 0.34 -21.84 -32.73
C LEU A 13 0.52 -21.80 -31.20
N GLY A 14 1.72 -21.47 -30.71
CA GLY A 14 2.04 -21.42 -29.26
C GLY A 14 1.62 -20.14 -28.55
N CYS A 15 1.48 -19.03 -29.29
CA CYS A 15 0.92 -17.78 -28.80
C CYS A 15 -0.39 -17.52 -29.54
N ASN A 16 -1.49 -18.05 -29.04
CA ASN A 16 -2.81 -17.73 -29.57
C ASN A 16 -3.25 -16.37 -28.96
N PRO A 17 -3.19 -15.25 -29.69
CA PRO A 17 -3.47 -13.91 -29.14
C PRO A 17 -4.98 -13.61 -29.14
N ILE A 18 -5.80 -14.60 -29.51
CA ILE A 18 -7.23 -14.47 -29.71
C ILE A 18 -7.93 -14.94 -28.43
N PRO A 19 -8.68 -14.05 -27.73
CA PRO A 19 -9.42 -14.44 -26.54
C PRO A 19 -10.40 -15.57 -26.91
N LYS A 20 -10.31 -16.71 -26.19
CA LYS A 20 -11.24 -17.83 -26.35
C LYS A 20 -12.65 -17.30 -26.09
N LYS A 21 -13.49 -17.28 -27.13
CA LYS A 21 -14.68 -16.44 -27.13
C LYS A 21 -15.88 -16.96 -26.32
N ASP A 22 -15.95 -18.21 -25.88
CA ASP A 22 -17.24 -18.74 -25.37
C ASP A 22 -17.15 -19.98 -24.45
N LYS A 23 -16.31 -19.96 -23.41
CA LYS A 23 -16.36 -21.00 -22.35
C LYS A 23 -16.15 -20.45 -20.94
N HIS A 24 -16.66 -19.25 -20.67
CA HIS A 24 -16.44 -18.60 -19.39
C HIS A 24 -17.69 -18.69 -18.51
N PRO A 25 -17.55 -19.00 -17.21
CA PRO A 25 -18.68 -19.02 -16.29
C PRO A 25 -19.37 -17.66 -16.27
N GLU A 26 -20.67 -17.66 -16.55
CA GLU A 26 -21.49 -16.46 -16.46
C GLU A 26 -21.85 -16.21 -14.98
N VAL A 27 -20.96 -15.49 -14.30
CA VAL A 27 -21.10 -15.09 -12.89
C VAL A 27 -21.15 -13.56 -12.78
N PRO A 28 -21.80 -13.00 -11.75
CA PRO A 28 -21.93 -11.55 -11.58
C PRO A 28 -20.57 -10.88 -11.40
N GLN A 29 -20.47 -9.62 -11.82
CA GLN A 29 -19.33 -8.76 -11.48
C GLN A 29 -19.34 -8.47 -9.97
N LEU A 30 -18.16 -8.39 -9.34
CA LEU A 30 -18.04 -8.04 -7.93
C LEU A 30 -18.78 -6.74 -7.58
N THR A 31 -18.68 -5.73 -8.45
CA THR A 31 -19.36 -4.44 -8.26
C THR A 31 -20.88 -4.56 -8.22
N ASP A 32 -21.46 -5.52 -8.96
CA ASP A 32 -22.90 -5.75 -8.95
C ASP A 32 -23.31 -6.59 -7.74
N LEU A 33 -22.48 -7.57 -7.37
CA LEU A 33 -22.69 -8.38 -6.18
C LEU A 33 -22.69 -7.53 -4.90
N LEU A 34 -21.81 -6.52 -4.81
CA LEU A 34 -21.71 -5.62 -3.66
C LEU A 34 -22.88 -4.63 -3.52
N LYS A 35 -23.80 -4.57 -4.49
CA LYS A 35 -25.05 -3.80 -4.39
C LYS A 35 -26.16 -4.57 -3.67
N ASP A 36 -25.97 -5.87 -3.45
CA ASP A 36 -26.94 -6.71 -2.72
C ASP A 36 -26.77 -6.53 -1.21
N ASP A 37 -27.53 -5.59 -0.64
CA ASP A 37 -27.51 -5.27 0.79
C ASP A 37 -27.94 -6.43 1.70
N SER A 38 -28.58 -7.48 1.15
CA SER A 38 -28.90 -8.69 1.91
C SER A 38 -27.67 -9.59 2.12
N LYS A 39 -26.64 -9.44 1.28
CA LYS A 39 -25.40 -10.22 1.31
C LYS A 39 -24.21 -9.41 1.79
N PHE A 40 -24.14 -8.13 1.45
CA PHE A 40 -23.01 -7.27 1.75
C PHE A 40 -23.48 -5.94 2.34
N ARG A 41 -22.93 -5.56 3.51
CA ARG A 41 -23.17 -4.24 4.09
C ARG A 41 -21.94 -3.36 3.92
N LYS A 42 -22.08 -2.25 3.20
CA LYS A 42 -20.98 -1.30 3.00
C LYS A 42 -20.56 -0.62 4.31
N VAL A 43 -19.29 -0.80 4.70
CA VAL A 43 -18.67 -0.06 5.81
C VAL A 43 -18.15 1.28 5.30
N THR A 44 -17.24 1.24 4.32
CA THR A 44 -16.63 2.43 3.72
C THR A 44 -16.20 2.13 2.27
N ASP A 45 -16.22 3.14 1.40
CA ASP A 45 -15.60 3.06 0.06
C ASP A 45 -14.16 3.59 0.09
N MET A 46 -13.55 3.69 -1.09
CA MET A 46 -12.22 4.27 -1.29
C MET A 46 -12.29 5.72 -1.80
N ALA A 47 -13.46 6.36 -1.81
CA ALA A 47 -13.59 7.71 -2.34
C ALA A 47 -12.83 8.70 -1.46
N GLY A 48 -11.85 9.41 -2.04
CA GLY A 48 -10.98 10.34 -1.30
C GLY A 48 -9.94 9.63 -0.41
N LEU A 49 -9.74 8.32 -0.55
CA LEU A 49 -8.82 7.53 0.26
C LEU A 49 -7.72 6.91 -0.60
N SER A 50 -6.49 6.98 -0.11
CA SER A 50 -5.35 6.27 -0.72
C SER A 50 -5.19 4.86 -0.16
N LYS A 51 -5.59 4.61 1.10
CA LYS A 51 -5.38 3.32 1.76
C LYS A 51 -6.32 3.12 2.96
N LEU A 52 -6.74 1.87 3.15
CA LEU A 52 -7.30 1.40 4.42
C LEU A 52 -6.26 0.58 5.18
N ILE A 53 -6.16 0.82 6.48
CA ILE A 53 -5.29 0.06 7.38
C ILE A 53 -6.15 -0.49 8.50
N PHE A 54 -6.07 -1.79 8.72
CA PHE A 54 -6.78 -2.46 9.81
C PHE A 54 -5.90 -2.41 11.06
N LEU A 55 -6.49 -2.04 12.18
CA LEU A 55 -5.82 -1.89 13.47
C LEU A 55 -6.06 -3.11 14.36
N ASN A 56 -5.22 -3.29 15.39
CA ASN A 56 -5.27 -4.45 16.29
C ASN A 56 -6.58 -4.57 17.10
N ASN A 57 -7.34 -3.49 17.27
CA ASN A 57 -8.67 -3.46 17.94
C ASN A 57 -9.83 -3.43 16.95
N ASP A 58 -9.70 -4.05 15.79
CA ASP A 58 -10.77 -4.15 14.79
C ASP A 58 -11.22 -2.80 14.20
N ARG A 59 -10.50 -1.72 14.50
CA ARG A 59 -10.73 -0.38 13.95
C ARG A 59 -10.02 -0.22 12.61
N ILE A 60 -10.45 0.77 11.84
CA ILE A 60 -10.00 1.00 10.48
C ILE A 60 -9.48 2.42 10.39
N LEU A 61 -8.22 2.57 9.98
CA LEU A 61 -7.63 3.86 9.65
C LEU A 61 -7.86 4.16 8.17
N LEU A 62 -8.50 5.30 7.92
CA LEU A 62 -8.79 5.85 6.61
C LEU A 62 -7.70 6.86 6.25
N LYS A 63 -6.76 6.47 5.39
CA LYS A 63 -5.71 7.37 4.91
C LYS A 63 -6.23 8.13 3.69
N PRO A 64 -6.33 9.47 3.75
CA PRO A 64 -6.80 10.26 2.61
C PRO A 64 -5.84 10.18 1.43
N ASP A 65 -6.32 10.51 0.24
CA ASP A 65 -5.52 10.63 -0.99
C ASP A 65 -4.91 12.04 -1.20
N ASN A 66 -5.37 13.03 -0.43
CA ASN A 66 -4.96 14.42 -0.54
C ASN A 66 -4.50 15.01 0.80
N SER A 67 -3.69 16.07 0.72
CA SER A 67 -3.02 16.66 1.88
C SER A 67 -3.90 17.49 2.81
N ASN A 68 -5.06 17.91 2.34
CA ASN A 68 -5.95 18.79 3.10
C ASN A 68 -7.01 18.01 3.88
N SER A 69 -7.20 16.73 3.55
CA SER A 69 -8.15 15.86 4.22
C SER A 69 -7.54 15.23 5.47
N PRO A 70 -8.32 15.06 6.55
CA PRO A 70 -7.82 14.45 7.76
C PRO A 70 -7.69 12.93 7.62
N VAL A 71 -6.68 12.38 8.29
CA VAL A 71 -6.62 10.95 8.62
C VAL A 71 -7.69 10.68 9.67
N LYS A 72 -8.49 9.63 9.45
CA LYS A 72 -9.53 9.21 10.39
C LYS A 72 -9.29 7.79 10.87
N ILE A 73 -9.67 7.50 12.11
CA ILE A 73 -9.85 6.13 12.58
C ILE A 73 -11.33 5.96 12.92
N ILE A 74 -11.95 4.96 12.30
CA ILE A 74 -13.34 4.59 12.55
C ILE A 74 -13.41 3.20 13.17
N ASP A 75 -14.48 2.93 13.91
CA ASP A 75 -14.89 1.56 14.20
C ASP A 75 -15.75 0.98 13.05
N VAL A 76 -16.15 -0.28 13.20
CA VAL A 76 -16.99 -0.98 12.23
C VAL A 76 -18.40 -0.39 12.09
N ASP A 77 -18.85 0.38 13.08
CA ASP A 77 -20.14 1.08 13.12
C ASP A 77 -20.03 2.53 12.59
N LYS A 78 -18.85 2.89 12.07
CA LYS A 78 -18.50 4.19 11.46
C LYS A 78 -18.37 5.34 12.47
N ASN A 79 -18.27 5.06 13.76
CA ASN A 79 -17.97 6.09 14.75
C ASN A 79 -16.51 6.53 14.62
N ILE A 80 -16.27 7.84 14.60
CA ILE A 80 -14.94 8.42 14.51
C ILE A 80 -14.29 8.39 15.90
N VAL A 81 -13.12 7.76 15.99
CA VAL A 81 -12.31 7.67 17.22
C VAL A 81 -11.14 8.65 17.19
N PHE A 82 -10.61 8.92 16.01
CA PHE A 82 -9.48 9.83 15.81
C PHE A 82 -9.66 10.59 14.50
N GLU A 83 -9.33 11.88 14.51
CA GLU A 83 -9.35 12.72 13.31
C GLU A 83 -8.29 13.82 13.42
N LYS A 84 -7.30 13.79 12.51
CA LYS A 84 -6.24 14.81 12.43
C LYS A 84 -5.80 15.04 10.99
N VAL A 85 -5.55 16.31 10.65
CA VAL A 85 -4.88 16.67 9.40
C VAL A 85 -3.38 16.34 9.53
N TYR A 86 -2.87 15.56 8.59
CA TYR A 86 -1.48 15.11 8.55
C TYR A 86 -0.71 15.93 7.51
N ASP A 87 0.50 16.38 7.86
CA ASP A 87 1.41 17.04 6.92
C ASP A 87 2.18 15.97 6.12
N TRP A 88 1.88 15.89 4.83
CA TRP A 88 2.46 14.90 3.92
C TRP A 88 3.96 15.09 3.67
N LYS A 89 4.54 16.20 4.12
CA LYS A 89 5.99 16.44 4.12
C LYS A 89 6.69 15.81 5.32
N LEU A 90 5.95 15.40 6.35
CA LEU A 90 6.50 14.77 7.55
C LEU A 90 6.23 13.27 7.53
N PRO A 91 7.01 12.43 8.20
CA PRO A 91 6.70 11.01 8.32
C PRO A 91 5.37 10.71 9.03
N PHE A 92 4.64 9.72 8.52
CA PHE A 92 3.54 9.06 9.20
C PHE A 92 3.86 7.58 9.38
N TYR A 93 4.02 7.19 10.64
CA TYR A 93 4.36 5.83 11.03
C TYR A 93 3.32 5.25 11.99
N ILE A 94 3.04 3.96 11.82
CA ILE A 94 2.22 3.16 12.74
C ILE A 94 3.07 1.98 13.18
N ASP A 95 3.32 1.86 14.47
CA ASP A 95 4.09 0.74 15.00
C ASP A 95 3.24 -0.53 15.18
N LYS A 96 3.87 -1.57 15.72
CA LYS A 96 3.22 -2.87 15.95
C LYS A 96 2.17 -2.85 17.05
N GLU A 97 2.30 -1.95 18.03
CA GLU A 97 1.34 -1.79 19.12
C GLU A 97 0.09 -1.04 18.63
N GLY A 98 0.25 -0.23 17.58
CA GLY A 98 -0.80 0.56 16.96
C GLY A 98 -0.69 2.04 17.30
N ASP A 99 0.40 2.48 17.95
CA ASP A 99 0.65 3.88 18.20
C ASP A 99 0.89 4.63 16.88
N LEU A 100 0.38 5.85 16.80
CA LEU A 100 0.52 6.69 15.61
C LEU A 100 1.59 7.74 15.84
N TYR A 101 2.48 7.90 14.87
CA TYR A 101 3.52 8.91 14.88
C TYR A 101 3.30 9.81 13.67
N LEU A 102 2.75 10.99 13.89
CA LEU A 102 2.41 11.94 12.83
C LEU A 102 2.57 13.37 13.32
N ASN A 103 3.01 14.27 12.43
CA ASN A 103 3.26 15.69 12.73
C ASN A 103 4.15 15.94 13.96
N GLY A 104 5.17 15.10 14.17
CA GLY A 104 6.08 15.22 15.32
C GLY A 104 5.45 14.89 16.67
N LYS A 105 4.30 14.21 16.68
CA LYS A 105 3.64 13.72 17.89
C LYS A 105 3.46 12.21 17.84
N LYS A 106 3.52 11.59 19.02
CA LYS A 106 3.09 10.23 19.26
C LYS A 106 1.68 10.26 19.86
N PHE A 107 0.76 9.50 19.27
CA PHE A 107 -0.60 9.29 19.77
C PHE A 107 -0.71 7.84 20.25
N PHE A 108 -1.05 7.67 21.52
CA PHE A 108 -1.05 6.36 22.15
C PHE A 108 -2.34 5.60 21.83
N TYR A 109 -2.17 4.37 21.35
CA TYR A 109 -3.21 3.37 21.26
C TYR A 109 -3.75 3.03 22.68
N PRO A 110 -5.02 2.63 22.84
CA PRO A 110 -6.02 2.37 21.80
C PRO A 110 -6.89 3.57 21.42
N ASP A 111 -7.05 4.57 22.27
CA ASP A 111 -8.04 5.63 22.07
C ASP A 111 -7.48 6.94 21.51
N TYR A 112 -6.15 7.04 21.40
CA TYR A 112 -5.44 8.18 20.80
C TYR A 112 -5.72 9.53 21.49
N LYS A 113 -6.20 9.49 22.74
CA LYS A 113 -6.45 10.71 23.53
C LYS A 113 -5.19 11.24 24.19
N ILE A 114 -4.27 10.35 24.54
CA ILE A 114 -2.97 10.71 25.10
C ILE A 114 -2.02 10.96 23.93
N GLN A 115 -1.31 12.09 23.99
CA GLN A 115 -0.30 12.45 23.01
C GLN A 115 0.93 13.04 23.70
N GLU A 116 2.08 12.85 23.09
CA GLU A 116 3.34 13.49 23.49
C GLU A 116 4.12 13.97 22.26
N ASP A 117 5.02 14.93 22.47
CA ASP A 117 5.93 15.34 21.41
C ASP A 117 6.94 14.22 21.15
N PHE A 118 7.19 13.93 19.88
CA PHE A 118 8.01 12.81 19.47
C PHE A 118 9.04 13.22 18.43
N LYS A 119 10.31 12.91 18.71
CA LYS A 119 11.42 13.29 17.84
C LYS A 119 11.40 12.49 16.55
N THR A 120 11.51 13.19 15.43
CA THR A 120 11.62 12.60 14.09
C THR A 120 12.85 13.14 13.39
N VAL A 121 13.60 12.26 12.73
CA VAL A 121 14.78 12.61 11.94
C VAL A 121 14.63 12.01 10.55
N VAL A 122 14.46 12.91 9.56
CA VAL A 122 14.46 12.57 8.14
C VAL A 122 15.86 12.85 7.60
N ILE A 123 16.56 11.79 7.19
CA ILE A 123 17.94 11.86 6.72
C ILE A 123 18.03 12.69 5.44
N ALA A 124 17.10 12.51 4.51
CA ALA A 124 17.07 13.25 3.24
C ALA A 124 16.91 14.76 3.45
N ASP A 125 16.04 15.18 4.36
CA ASP A 125 15.84 16.61 4.68
C ASP A 125 17.09 17.22 5.32
N SER A 126 17.73 16.46 6.22
CA SER A 126 18.97 16.87 6.87
C SER A 126 20.10 17.06 5.86
N LEU A 127 20.25 16.12 4.92
CA LEU A 127 21.23 16.20 3.83
C LEU A 127 20.91 17.33 2.85
N SER A 128 19.64 17.56 2.53
CA SER A 128 19.21 18.62 1.62
C SER A 128 19.52 20.00 2.21
N LYS A 129 19.17 20.21 3.48
CA LYS A 129 19.53 21.45 4.21
C LYS A 129 21.04 21.65 4.25
N LYS A 130 21.81 20.58 4.50
CA LYS A 130 23.27 20.66 4.48
C LYS A 130 23.82 20.99 3.10
N SER A 131 23.23 20.43 2.04
CA SER A 131 23.60 20.69 0.65
C SER A 131 23.41 22.17 0.27
N GLU A 132 22.37 22.82 0.80
CA GLU A 132 22.11 24.25 0.63
C GLU A 132 23.14 25.12 1.35
N GLU A 133 23.56 24.74 2.57
CA GLU A 133 24.64 25.42 3.30
C GLU A 133 25.99 25.35 2.56
N LEU A 134 26.19 24.31 1.76
CA LEU A 134 27.44 24.03 1.03
C LEU A 134 27.39 24.48 -0.45
N LYS A 135 26.40 25.30 -0.83
CA LYS A 135 26.17 25.70 -2.23
C LYS A 135 27.36 26.42 -2.89
N ASP A 136 28.22 27.06 -2.11
CA ASP A 136 29.37 27.84 -2.60
C ASP A 136 30.65 26.99 -2.78
N LEU A 137 30.62 25.71 -2.38
CA LEU A 137 31.72 24.78 -2.61
C LEU A 137 31.63 24.14 -4.00
N ASN A 138 32.78 23.72 -4.54
CA ASN A 138 32.80 22.87 -5.72
C ASN A 138 32.21 21.47 -5.41
N ASP A 139 31.80 20.77 -6.47
CA ASP A 139 31.07 19.50 -6.35
C ASP A 139 31.84 18.43 -5.55
N SER A 140 33.15 18.32 -5.74
CA SER A 140 33.98 17.33 -5.04
C SER A 140 34.05 17.60 -3.53
N LEU A 141 34.28 18.86 -3.14
CA LEU A 141 34.31 19.26 -1.73
C LEU A 141 32.92 19.14 -1.09
N LYS A 142 31.87 19.49 -1.84
CA LYS A 142 30.49 19.35 -1.41
C LYS A 142 30.11 17.90 -1.16
N MET A 143 30.44 16.99 -2.07
CA MET A 143 30.21 15.55 -1.89
C MET A 143 30.90 15.01 -0.64
N LEU A 144 32.19 15.29 -0.47
CA LEU A 144 32.96 14.80 0.68
C LEU A 144 32.42 15.35 2.02
N ALA A 145 32.00 16.61 2.04
CA ALA A 145 31.37 17.21 3.21
C ALA A 145 29.99 16.59 3.52
N LEU A 146 29.18 16.30 2.50
CA LEU A 146 27.89 15.64 2.66
C LEU A 146 28.03 14.20 3.13
N GLU A 147 28.97 13.44 2.59
CA GLU A 147 29.26 12.08 3.04
C GLU A 147 29.66 12.07 4.51
N LYS A 148 30.60 12.94 4.91
CA LYS A 148 31.01 13.08 6.31
C LYS A 148 29.84 13.44 7.22
N TYR A 149 29.01 14.39 6.80
CA TYR A 149 27.83 14.78 7.56
C TYR A 149 26.82 13.63 7.68
N GLU A 150 26.61 12.85 6.62
CA GLU A 150 25.77 11.64 6.66
C GLU A 150 26.27 10.65 7.71
N LEU A 151 27.59 10.40 7.77
CA LEU A 151 28.18 9.53 8.80
C LEU A 151 27.87 10.04 10.22
N GLU A 152 28.01 11.34 10.43
CA GLU A 152 27.79 11.99 11.73
C GLU A 152 26.33 11.87 12.18
N ILE A 153 25.35 12.09 11.30
CA ILE A 153 23.93 11.99 11.65
C ILE A 153 23.46 10.54 11.82
N LEU A 154 24.08 9.56 11.14
CA LEU A 154 23.69 8.15 11.24
C LEU A 154 24.29 7.45 12.47
N LYS A 155 25.45 7.90 12.94
CA LYS A 155 26.20 7.29 14.04
C LYS A 155 25.41 7.12 15.34
N PRO A 156 24.63 8.09 15.85
CA PRO A 156 23.82 7.94 17.07
C PRO A 156 22.76 6.83 16.98
N TYR A 157 22.40 6.42 15.77
CA TYR A 157 21.37 5.43 15.48
C TYR A 157 21.93 4.07 15.10
N GLY A 158 23.26 3.90 15.07
CA GLY A 158 23.92 2.67 14.66
C GLY A 158 23.63 2.28 13.20
N ILE A 159 23.25 3.25 12.35
CA ILE A 159 22.92 3.01 10.95
C ILE A 159 24.20 3.12 10.11
N LYS A 160 24.42 2.17 9.21
CA LYS A 160 25.54 2.21 8.28
C LYS A 160 25.21 3.09 7.06
N PRO A 161 26.21 3.75 6.48
CA PRO A 161 26.06 4.52 5.25
C PRO A 161 25.68 3.57 4.12
N CYS A 162 24.93 4.05 3.13
CA CYS A 162 24.52 3.24 2.00
C CYS A 162 25.69 3.17 1.01
N PRO A 163 26.27 1.98 0.76
CA PRO A 163 27.46 1.88 -0.06
C PRO A 163 27.20 2.11 -1.57
N TYR A 164 25.94 2.16 -2.03
CA TYR A 164 25.60 2.32 -3.45
C TYR A 164 24.31 3.12 -3.65
N THR A 165 24.40 4.36 -4.14
CA THR A 165 23.26 5.26 -4.38
C THR A 165 22.56 5.06 -5.73
N ILE A 166 23.15 4.31 -6.66
CA ILE A 166 22.76 4.36 -8.09
C ILE A 166 21.80 3.23 -8.50
N VAL A 167 21.77 2.07 -7.81
CA VAL A 167 21.05 0.89 -8.36
C VAL A 167 20.25 0.06 -7.34
N ASN A 168 20.45 0.21 -6.03
CA ASN A 168 19.71 -0.62 -5.06
C ASN A 168 19.59 0.02 -3.67
N THR A 169 18.81 1.10 -3.56
CA THR A 169 18.59 1.86 -2.32
C THR A 169 17.72 1.12 -1.30
N GLU A 170 16.99 0.07 -1.69
CA GLU A 170 16.09 -0.68 -0.81
C GLU A 170 16.79 -1.27 0.42
N ARG A 171 18.03 -1.76 0.27
CA ARG A 171 18.83 -2.31 1.38
C ARG A 171 19.28 -1.26 2.40
N CYS A 172 19.10 0.01 2.08
CA CYS A 172 19.50 1.15 2.91
C CYS A 172 18.31 1.89 3.51
N ASN A 173 17.08 1.46 3.17
CA ASN A 173 15.86 2.07 3.68
C ASN A 173 15.77 1.87 5.19
N VAL A 174 15.54 2.96 5.91
CA VAL A 174 15.27 2.94 7.35
C VAL A 174 13.97 3.67 7.58
N PHE A 175 13.04 3.03 8.28
CA PHE A 175 11.81 3.66 8.75
C PHE A 175 11.36 2.93 10.01
N LYS A 176 11.95 3.31 11.14
CA LYS A 176 11.73 2.66 12.44
C LYS A 176 12.10 3.59 13.59
N ILE A 177 11.66 3.22 14.80
CA ILE A 177 12.02 3.90 16.03
C ILE A 177 13.35 3.36 16.55
N ILE A 178 14.29 4.25 16.86
CA ILE A 178 15.58 3.95 17.47
C ILE A 178 15.81 4.99 18.56
N ASN A 179 16.05 4.55 19.81
CA ASN A 179 16.31 5.45 20.94
C ASN A 179 15.25 6.57 21.05
N GLN A 180 13.96 6.21 21.05
CA GLN A 180 12.82 7.15 21.12
C GLN A 180 12.78 8.21 20.00
N THR A 181 13.43 7.93 18.87
CA THR A 181 13.40 8.79 17.68
C THR A 181 12.91 8.00 16.48
N LEU A 182 11.97 8.55 15.72
CA LEU A 182 11.59 8.00 14.42
C LEU A 182 12.66 8.39 13.40
N VAL A 183 13.41 7.40 12.90
CA VAL A 183 14.47 7.62 11.92
C VAL A 183 14.00 7.17 10.55
N VAL A 184 14.05 8.09 9.57
CA VAL A 184 13.56 7.88 8.21
C VAL A 184 14.65 8.17 7.19
N ARG A 185 15.00 7.15 6.40
CA ARG A 185 15.99 7.17 5.33
C ARG A 185 15.44 6.48 4.09
N GLN A 186 14.36 7.04 3.54
CA GLN A 186 13.73 6.60 2.29
C GLN A 186 12.83 7.73 1.76
N ILE A 187 12.34 7.59 0.52
CA ILE A 187 11.47 8.60 -0.11
C ILE A 187 10.02 8.48 0.41
N GLU A 188 9.53 7.26 0.60
CA GLU A 188 8.16 7.06 1.09
C GLU A 188 8.07 7.40 2.58
N LEU A 189 7.31 8.46 2.89
CA LEU A 189 7.13 8.98 4.25
C LEU A 189 5.96 8.34 5.00
N PHE A 190 5.38 7.26 4.47
CA PHE A 190 4.32 6.51 5.13
C PHE A 190 4.75 5.05 5.36
N LYS A 191 4.54 4.51 6.57
CA LYS A 191 4.73 3.08 6.86
C LYS A 191 3.82 2.62 7.99
N SER A 192 3.31 1.40 7.87
CA SER A 192 2.60 0.70 8.94
C SER A 192 3.28 -0.65 9.18
N GLU A 193 3.52 -0.99 10.45
CA GLU A 193 4.02 -2.30 10.87
C GLU A 193 2.91 -3.24 11.36
N LEU A 194 1.65 -2.83 11.19
CA LEU A 194 0.51 -3.67 11.51
C LEU A 194 0.35 -4.75 10.44
N ASP A 195 0.16 -5.96 10.91
CA ASP A 195 -0.04 -7.14 10.06
C ASP A 195 -1.37 -7.80 10.44
N VAL A 196 -2.48 -7.15 10.07
CA VAL A 196 -3.80 -7.76 10.22
C VAL A 196 -3.97 -8.81 9.12
N PRO A 197 -4.14 -10.10 9.47
CA PRO A 197 -4.21 -11.17 8.50
C PRO A 197 -5.35 -10.95 7.51
N LYS A 198 -4.99 -10.90 6.23
CA LYS A 198 -5.94 -10.96 5.12
C LYS A 198 -5.91 -12.35 4.54
N SER A 199 -7.07 -12.94 4.33
CA SER A 199 -7.20 -14.24 3.67
C SER A 199 -7.49 -14.02 2.19
N THR A 200 -6.78 -14.75 1.33
CA THR A 200 -7.06 -14.77 -0.10
C THR A 200 -8.37 -15.48 -0.36
N ILE A 201 -9.21 -14.92 -1.24
CA ILE A 201 -10.43 -15.60 -1.69
C ILE A 201 -10.01 -16.65 -2.74
N PRO A 202 -10.42 -17.93 -2.62
CA PRO A 202 -10.09 -18.95 -3.60
C PRO A 202 -10.63 -18.59 -4.99
N LYS A 203 -9.82 -18.88 -6.02
CA LYS A 203 -10.28 -18.87 -7.40
C LYS A 203 -10.93 -20.21 -7.75
N PHE A 204 -11.99 -20.18 -8.55
CA PHE A 204 -12.67 -21.40 -9.04
C PHE A 204 -12.47 -21.65 -10.53
N ASP A 205 -11.86 -20.70 -11.24
CA ASP A 205 -11.53 -20.79 -12.65
C ASP A 205 -10.23 -19.99 -12.92
N ASP A 206 -9.64 -20.22 -14.10
CA ASP A 206 -8.44 -19.53 -14.56
C ASP A 206 -8.73 -18.07 -14.97
N ASP A 207 -7.70 -17.24 -14.94
CA ASP A 207 -7.80 -15.84 -15.38
C ASP A 207 -7.97 -15.77 -16.91
N VAL A 208 -8.91 -14.94 -17.36
CA VAL A 208 -9.30 -14.84 -18.77
C VAL A 208 -8.85 -13.51 -19.35
N LEU A 209 -8.01 -13.56 -20.39
CA LEU A 209 -7.63 -12.37 -21.14
C LEU A 209 -8.86 -11.77 -21.84
N ILE A 210 -9.26 -10.58 -21.43
CA ILE A 210 -10.42 -9.86 -21.98
C ILE A 210 -10.02 -8.70 -22.90
N GLY A 211 -8.78 -8.25 -22.81
CA GLY A 211 -8.31 -7.14 -23.63
C GLY A 211 -6.86 -6.78 -23.38
N TRP A 212 -6.46 -5.67 -23.98
CA TRP A 212 -5.15 -5.06 -23.81
C TRP A 212 -5.33 -3.58 -23.48
N ARG A 213 -4.74 -3.11 -22.38
CA ARG A 213 -4.63 -1.69 -22.08
C ARG A 213 -3.54 -1.07 -22.93
N ASN A 214 -3.90 -0.01 -23.64
CA ASN A 214 -2.95 0.83 -24.36
C ASN A 214 -2.28 1.79 -23.37
N GLY A 215 -1.05 1.46 -22.97
CA GLY A 215 -0.16 2.34 -22.21
C GLY A 215 1.13 2.62 -22.99
N LYS A 216 2.15 3.15 -22.30
CA LYS A 216 3.51 3.30 -22.86
C LYS A 216 4.08 1.94 -23.33
N LEU A 217 3.68 0.86 -22.64
CA LEU A 217 3.78 -0.52 -23.09
C LEU A 217 2.38 -1.14 -22.99
N PRO A 218 1.91 -1.89 -24.01
CA PRO A 218 0.67 -2.63 -23.92
C PRO A 218 0.72 -3.64 -22.77
N SER A 219 -0.30 -3.64 -21.93
CA SER A 219 -0.45 -4.63 -20.85
C SER A 219 -1.74 -5.41 -21.03
N PRO A 220 -1.74 -6.74 -20.80
CA PRO A 220 -2.96 -7.54 -20.86
C PRO A 220 -3.90 -7.20 -19.71
N ASP A 221 -5.20 -7.29 -19.96
CA ASP A 221 -6.26 -7.16 -18.96
C ASP A 221 -6.97 -8.50 -18.79
N TYR A 222 -7.08 -8.98 -17.55
CA TYR A 222 -7.73 -10.24 -17.25
C TYR A 222 -8.97 -10.08 -16.38
N LEU A 223 -9.91 -11.02 -16.53
CA LEU A 223 -10.93 -11.29 -15.54
C LEU A 223 -10.51 -12.48 -14.68
N ALA A 224 -10.55 -12.29 -13.37
CA ALA A 224 -10.35 -13.32 -12.37
C ALA A 224 -11.68 -13.78 -11.77
N TYR A 225 -11.76 -15.07 -11.45
CA TYR A 225 -13.00 -15.74 -11.02
C TYR A 225 -12.85 -16.29 -9.60
N TYR A 226 -13.67 -15.78 -8.67
CA TYR A 226 -13.55 -16.06 -7.23
C TYR A 226 -14.79 -16.72 -6.66
N GLU A 227 -14.59 -17.56 -5.63
CA GLU A 227 -15.66 -18.17 -4.87
C GLU A 227 -15.54 -17.84 -3.38
N LEU A 228 -16.56 -17.19 -2.84
CA LEU A 228 -16.68 -16.84 -1.43
C LEU A 228 -17.95 -17.47 -0.84
N LYS A 229 -17.81 -18.44 0.06
CA LYS A 229 -18.94 -19.15 0.70
C LYS A 229 -20.01 -19.60 -0.31
N LYS A 230 -19.59 -20.29 -1.38
CA LYS A 230 -20.44 -20.75 -2.51
C LYS A 230 -20.99 -19.64 -3.42
N GLN A 231 -20.78 -18.37 -3.10
CA GLN A 231 -21.08 -17.27 -4.01
C GLN A 231 -19.92 -17.09 -4.98
N ARG A 232 -20.17 -17.32 -6.26
CA ARG A 232 -19.21 -17.08 -7.34
C ARG A 232 -19.39 -15.68 -7.92
N PHE A 233 -18.28 -15.05 -8.28
CA PHE A 233 -18.24 -13.75 -8.94
C PHE A 233 -16.95 -13.59 -9.72
N LYS A 234 -16.91 -12.55 -10.57
CA LYS A 234 -15.72 -12.16 -11.34
C LYS A 234 -15.37 -10.69 -11.10
N CYS A 235 -14.09 -10.35 -11.26
CA CYS A 235 -13.63 -8.97 -11.29
C CYS A 235 -12.34 -8.87 -12.11
N ASP A 236 -11.90 -7.65 -12.39
CA ASP A 236 -10.57 -7.39 -12.94
C ASP A 236 -9.50 -8.01 -12.03
N ASP A 237 -8.51 -8.67 -12.63
CA ASP A 237 -7.46 -9.41 -11.92
C ASP A 237 -6.61 -8.52 -11.01
N MET A 238 -6.51 -7.23 -11.32
CA MET A 238 -5.78 -6.30 -10.45
C MET A 238 -6.54 -5.94 -9.17
N VAL A 239 -7.86 -6.19 -9.10
CA VAL A 239 -8.66 -5.86 -7.90
C VAL A 239 -8.19 -6.68 -6.70
N ASN A 240 -7.83 -7.95 -6.89
CA ASN A 240 -7.33 -8.85 -5.84
C ASN A 240 -8.12 -8.76 -4.51
N PRO A 241 -9.43 -9.08 -4.50
CA PRO A 241 -10.24 -9.00 -3.31
C PRO A 241 -9.76 -10.01 -2.25
N THR A 242 -9.80 -9.58 -1.00
CA THR A 242 -9.40 -10.39 0.17
C THR A 242 -10.49 -10.36 1.22
N THR A 243 -10.44 -11.29 2.17
CA THR A 243 -11.25 -11.23 3.37
C THR A 243 -10.41 -10.84 4.59
N VAL A 244 -11.05 -10.12 5.51
CA VAL A 244 -10.48 -9.75 6.79
C VAL A 244 -11.52 -10.03 7.87
N THR A 245 -11.08 -10.47 9.04
CA THR A 245 -11.96 -10.67 10.20
C THR A 245 -11.76 -9.50 11.15
N LEU A 246 -12.84 -8.80 11.47
CA LEU A 246 -12.87 -7.70 12.44
C LEU A 246 -13.98 -7.99 13.45
N ASN A 247 -13.65 -8.00 14.74
CA ASN A 247 -14.58 -8.24 15.85
C ASN A 247 -15.45 -9.50 15.64
N GLY A 248 -14.80 -10.60 15.25
CA GLY A 248 -15.43 -11.90 14.97
C GLY A 248 -16.31 -11.95 13.71
N LYS A 249 -16.44 -10.86 12.96
CA LYS A 249 -17.22 -10.79 11.72
C LYS A 249 -16.29 -10.79 10.50
N SER A 250 -16.75 -11.41 9.42
CA SER A 250 -15.99 -11.48 8.16
C SER A 250 -16.36 -10.32 7.24
N TYR A 251 -15.35 -9.72 6.62
CA TYR A 251 -15.49 -8.61 5.68
C TYR A 251 -14.76 -8.95 4.38
N LEU A 252 -15.31 -8.49 3.27
CA LEU A 252 -14.63 -8.43 1.97
C LEU A 252 -13.98 -7.05 1.84
N PHE A 253 -12.67 -7.04 1.60
CA PHE A 253 -11.89 -5.86 1.27
C PHE A 253 -11.41 -5.93 -0.17
N ALA A 254 -11.78 -4.93 -0.97
CA ALA A 254 -11.32 -4.76 -2.33
C ALA A 254 -10.66 -3.36 -2.45
N PRO A 255 -9.34 -3.27 -2.73
CA PRO A 255 -8.58 -2.02 -2.78
C PRO A 255 -9.17 -0.88 -3.62
N SER A 256 -9.98 -1.16 -4.64
CA SER A 256 -10.65 -0.14 -5.47
C SER A 256 -12.12 0.12 -5.10
N LEU A 257 -12.73 -0.73 -4.28
CA LEU A 257 -14.18 -0.65 -3.96
C LEU A 257 -14.44 -0.31 -2.48
N GLY A 258 -13.55 -0.73 -1.57
CA GLY A 258 -13.63 -0.48 -0.14
C GLY A 258 -13.87 -1.74 0.68
N LEU A 259 -14.55 -1.56 1.82
CA LEU A 259 -14.77 -2.59 2.84
C LEU A 259 -16.27 -2.87 3.02
N TYR A 260 -16.63 -4.14 2.96
CA TYR A 260 -18.00 -4.62 3.03
C TYR A 260 -18.11 -5.78 4.02
N GLN A 261 -19.05 -5.71 4.96
CA GLN A 261 -19.35 -6.83 5.85
C GLN A 261 -20.08 -7.93 5.07
N ILE A 262 -19.69 -9.18 5.26
CA ILE A 262 -20.35 -10.36 4.68
C ILE A 262 -21.48 -10.80 5.62
N LEU A 263 -22.71 -10.91 5.09
CA LEU A 263 -23.92 -11.19 5.88
C LEU A 263 -24.46 -12.62 5.76
N PHE A 264 -23.92 -13.42 4.86
CA PHE A 264 -24.33 -14.80 4.56
C PHE A 264 -23.27 -15.83 4.97
#